data_AF-A0A7T0JSC5-F1
#
_entry.id   AF-A0A7T0JSC5-F1
#
_cell.length_a   1.000
_cell.length_b   1.000
_cell.length_c   1.000
_cell.angle_alpha   90.00
_cell.angle_beta   90.00
_cell.angle_gamma   90.00
#
_symmetry.space_group_name_H-M   'P 1'
#
loop_
_entity.id
_entity.type
_entity.pdbx_description
1 polymer ?
#
loop_
_entity_poly.entity_id
_entity_poly.type
_entity_poly.pdbx_seq_one_letter_code
_entity_poly.pdbx_strand_id
1 'polypeptide(L)'
;MTVYCPNCHQKARITSRNNMNDEKTVADLYCSCTNKDCYATFVTTLGFKHYLNPPLQSTMQLAVNLLSTLSKAERLALLKGAID
;
A
#
# COMPACT_ATOMS: atom_id res chain seq x y z
N MET A 1 -2.78 -7.31 8.43
CA MET A 1 -1.82 -6.47 9.20
C MET A 1 -1.86 -6.94 10.65
N THR A 2 -0.69 -7.19 11.22
CA THR A 2 -0.53 -7.54 12.64
C THR A 2 0.31 -6.45 13.28
N VAL A 3 -0.14 -5.92 14.41
CA VAL A 3 0.62 -4.94 15.21
C VAL A 3 1.26 -5.70 16.35
N TYR A 4 2.52 -5.39 16.63
CA TYR A 4 3.27 -5.96 17.76
C TYR A 4 3.40 -4.92 18.87
N CYS A 5 3.27 -5.36 20.11
CA CYS A 5 3.47 -4.51 21.27
C CYS A 5 4.94 -4.05 21.33
N PRO A 6 5.22 -2.75 21.43
CA PRO A 6 6.60 -2.26 21.48
C PRO A 6 7.33 -2.63 22.79
N ASN A 7 6.59 -3.03 23.83
CA ASN A 7 7.17 -3.43 25.12
C ASN A 7 7.55 -4.91 25.15
N CYS A 8 6.61 -5.81 24.82
CA CYS A 8 6.82 -7.26 24.97
C CYS A 8 6.91 -8.05 23.65
N HIS A 9 6.80 -7.36 22.50
CA HIS A 9 6.88 -7.94 21.16
C HIS A 9 5.82 -9.02 20.83
N GLN A 10 4.84 -9.23 21.71
CA GLN A 10 3.69 -10.08 21.43
C GLN A 10 2.65 -9.36 20.56
N LYS A 11 1.72 -10.14 20.01
CA LYS A 11 0.64 -9.60 19.17
C LYS A 11 -0.22 -8.61 19.98
N ALA A 12 -0.70 -7.59 19.29
CA ALA A 12 -1.67 -6.64 19.81
C ALA A 12 -2.92 -6.63 18.93
N ARG A 13 -4.08 -6.43 19.57
CA ARG A 13 -5.37 -6.23 18.90
C ARG A 13 -5.57 -4.74 18.66
N ILE A 14 -5.91 -4.36 17.43
CA ILE A 14 -6.39 -3.01 17.11
C ILE A 14 -7.82 -2.87 17.66
N THR A 15 -8.06 -1.89 18.52
CA THR A 15 -9.37 -1.63 19.14
C THR A 15 -10.15 -0.55 18.42
N SER A 16 -9.47 0.48 17.91
CA SER A 16 -10.06 1.53 17.08
C SER A 16 -9.03 2.12 16.11
N ARG A 17 -9.54 2.88 15.14
CA ARG A 17 -8.77 3.53 14.09
C ARG A 17 -9.25 4.97 13.94
N ASN A 18 -8.31 5.91 13.89
CA ASN A 18 -8.56 7.30 13.52
C ASN A 18 -7.86 7.60 12.19
N ASN A 19 -8.62 7.89 11.12
CA ASN A 19 -8.02 8.28 9.84
C ASN A 19 -7.63 9.76 9.92
N MET A 20 -6.39 10.06 9.56
CA MET A 20 -5.81 11.41 9.69
C MET A 20 -6.02 12.26 8.44
N ASN A 21 -6.49 11.65 7.34
CA ASN A 21 -6.80 12.31 6.08
C ASN A 21 -7.95 11.60 5.33
N ASP A 22 -8.55 12.33 4.38
CA ASP A 22 -9.71 11.88 3.63
C ASP A 22 -9.38 10.71 2.69
N GLU A 23 -8.15 10.68 2.15
CA GLU A 23 -7.65 9.58 1.32
C GLU A 23 -7.36 8.30 2.13
N LYS A 24 -7.41 8.37 3.47
CA LYS A 24 -7.16 7.27 4.41
C LYS A 24 -5.79 6.61 4.23
N THR A 25 -4.80 7.40 3.82
CA THR A 25 -3.41 6.94 3.65
C THR A 25 -2.62 6.99 4.95
N VAL A 26 -3.06 7.77 5.94
CA VAL A 26 -2.45 7.82 7.28
C VAL A 26 -3.53 7.61 8.35
N ALA A 27 -3.26 6.76 9.33
CA ALA A 27 -4.18 6.50 10.43
C ALA A 27 -3.46 6.16 11.73
N ASP A 28 -3.99 6.68 12.85
CA ASP A 28 -3.61 6.23 14.19
C ASP A 28 -4.42 4.99 14.58
N LEU A 29 -3.71 3.95 15.01
CA LEU A 29 -4.26 2.68 15.46
C LEU A 29 -4.11 2.57 16.97
N TYR A 30 -5.23 2.54 17.67
CA TYR A 30 -5.28 2.28 19.10
C TYR A 30 -5.23 0.77 19.30
N CYS A 31 -4.26 0.30 20.09
CA CYS A 31 -3.93 -1.11 20.22
C CYS A 31 -3.91 -1.54 21.68
N SER A 32 -4.30 -2.78 21.93
CA SER A 32 -4.19 -3.46 23.24
C SER A 32 -3.41 -4.76 23.08
N CYS A 33 -2.36 -4.91 23.88
CA CYS A 33 -1.51 -6.11 23.89
C CYS A 33 -2.31 -7.34 24.31
N THR A 34 -2.16 -8.47 23.61
CA THR A 34 -2.86 -9.71 23.96
C THR A 34 -2.13 -10.55 25.01
N ASN A 35 -0.89 -10.17 25.37
CA ASN A 35 -0.16 -10.81 26.46
C ASN A 35 -0.74 -10.38 27.82
N LYS A 36 -1.24 -11.35 28.58
CA LYS A 36 -1.89 -11.14 29.89
C LYS A 36 -0.96 -10.50 30.92
N ASP A 37 0.34 -10.76 30.84
CA ASP A 37 1.32 -10.19 31.77
C ASP A 37 1.73 -8.76 31.38
N CYS A 38 1.53 -8.38 30.12
CA CYS A 38 1.92 -7.06 29.62
C CYS A 38 0.75 -6.06 29.68
N TYR A 39 -0.43 -6.45 29.18
CA TYR A 39 -1.67 -5.66 29.10
C TYR A 39 -1.54 -4.20 28.60
N ALA A 40 -0.44 -3.86 27.94
CA ALA A 40 -0.17 -2.49 27.52
C ALA A 40 -1.17 -2.03 26.46
N THR A 41 -1.65 -0.80 26.59
CA THR A 41 -2.41 -0.09 25.57
C THR A 41 -1.54 1.01 24.97
N PHE A 42 -1.53 1.13 23.64
CA PHE A 42 -0.65 2.06 22.95
C PHE A 42 -1.26 2.52 21.63
N VAL A 43 -0.74 3.61 21.09
CA VAL A 43 -1.09 4.14 19.77
C VAL A 43 0.09 3.94 18.84
N THR A 44 -0.18 3.55 17.60
CA THR A 44 0.82 3.47 16.53
C THR A 44 0.24 4.04 15.24
N THR A 45 1.07 4.76 14.47
CA THR A 45 0.64 5.36 13.20
C THR A 45 0.93 4.41 12.04
N LEU A 46 -0.10 4.10 11.26
CA LEU A 46 -0.02 3.42 9.98
C LEU A 46 0.02 4.45 8.85
N GLY A 47 1.05 4.37 8.00
CA GLY A 47 1.17 5.20 6.81
C GLY A 47 1.34 4.37 5.54
N PHE A 48 0.57 4.71 4.50
CA PHE A 48 0.84 4.27 3.14
C PHE A 48 2.17 4.87 2.66
N LYS A 49 2.99 4.07 1.97
CA LYS A 49 4.28 4.52 1.45
C LYS A 49 4.28 4.63 -0.07
N HIS A 50 4.11 3.52 -0.77
CA HIS A 50 3.98 3.47 -2.22
C HIS A 50 3.43 2.11 -2.65
N TYR A 51 2.93 2.04 -3.88
CA TYR A 51 2.60 0.78 -4.52
C TYR A 51 3.88 0.09 -5.02
N LEU A 52 4.03 -1.21 -4.76
CA LEU A 52 5.03 -2.02 -5.45
C LEU A 52 4.60 -2.32 -6.89
N ASN A 53 3.31 -2.62 -7.06
CA ASN A 53 2.65 -2.73 -8.34
C ASN A 53 1.43 -1.80 -8.33
N PRO A 54 1.39 -0.74 -9.16
CA PRO A 54 0.28 0.20 -9.19
C PRO A 54 -1.06 -0.47 -9.54
N PRO A 55 -2.20 0.18 -9.23
CA PRO A 55 -3.52 -0.32 -9.65
C PRO A 55 -3.59 -0.56 -11.16
N LEU A 56 -4.26 -1.64 -11.57
CA LEU A 56 -4.34 -2.05 -12.96
C LEU A 56 -4.77 -0.90 -13.89
N GLN A 57 -5.76 -0.12 -13.48
CA GLN A 57 -6.24 1.02 -14.27
C GLN A 57 -5.15 2.08 -14.49
N SER A 58 -4.39 2.42 -13.45
CA SER A 58 -3.26 3.36 -13.57
C SER A 58 -2.18 2.82 -14.51
N THR A 59 -1.86 1.54 -14.41
CA THR A 59 -0.89 0.86 -15.29
C THR A 59 -1.38 0.81 -16.74
N MET A 60 -2.67 0.51 -16.97
CA MET A 60 -3.28 0.50 -18.29
C MET A 60 -3.31 1.90 -18.91
N GLN A 61 -3.66 2.93 -18.13
CA GLN A 61 -3.64 4.30 -18.61
C GLN A 61 -2.22 4.73 -18.97
N LEU A 62 -1.23 4.36 -18.16
CA LEU A 62 0.18 4.58 -18.48
C LEU A 62 0.58 3.88 -19.79
N ALA A 63 0.20 2.61 -19.97
CA ALA A 63 0.47 1.87 -21.20
C ALA A 63 -0.20 2.53 -22.43
N VAL A 64 -1.45 2.96 -22.31
CA VAL A 64 -2.16 3.70 -23.37
C VAL A 64 -1.44 5.00 -23.70
N ASN A 65 -1.05 5.77 -22.68
CA ASN A 65 -0.34 7.03 -22.87
C ASN A 65 1.01 6.80 -23.57
N LEU A 66 1.78 5.79 -23.17
CA LEU A 66 3.05 5.43 -23.81
C LEU A 66 2.86 4.95 -25.25
N LEU A 67 1.85 4.12 -25.51
CA LEU A 67 1.54 3.72 -26.89
C LEU A 67 1.10 4.90 -27.74
N SER A 68 0.39 5.87 -27.15
CA SER A 68 -0.14 7.03 -27.87
C SER A 68 0.94 7.94 -28.46
N THR A 69 2.14 7.98 -27.87
CA THR A 69 3.27 8.79 -28.36
C THR A 69 3.99 8.18 -29.56
N LEU A 70 3.80 6.88 -29.82
CA LEU A 70 4.44 6.15 -30.91
C LEU A 70 3.68 6.29 -32.22
N SER A 71 4.40 6.26 -33.34
CA SER A 71 3.82 6.13 -34.68
C SER A 71 3.18 4.75 -34.88
N LYS A 72 2.31 4.64 -35.90
CA LYS A 72 1.64 3.37 -36.22
C LYS A 72 2.63 2.25 -36.55
N ALA A 73 3.76 2.57 -37.19
CA ALA A 73 4.80 1.60 -37.53
C ALA A 73 5.48 1.03 -36.28
N GLU A 74 5.88 1.90 -35.35
CA GLU A 74 6.54 1.52 -34.09
C GLU A 74 5.62 0.68 -33.21
N ARG A 75 4.32 1.03 -33.09
CA ARG A 75 3.34 0.23 -32.35
C ARG A 75 3.23 -1.20 -32.90
N LEU A 76 3.21 -1.34 -34.24
CA LEU A 76 3.13 -2.65 -34.89
C LEU A 76 4.41 -3.47 -34.68
N ALA A 77 5.58 -2.84 -34.60
CA ALA A 77 6.83 -3.52 -34.28
C ALA A 77 6.81 -4.07 -32.83
N LEU A 78 6.40 -3.24 -31.86
CA LEU A 78 6.23 -3.67 -30.46
C LEU A 78 5.27 -4.86 -30.32
N LEU A 79 4.11 -4.79 -30.98
CA LEU A 79 3.10 -5.86 -30.93
C LEU A 79 3.57 -7.17 -31.59
N LYS A 80 4.54 -7.10 -32.50
CA LYS A 80 5.15 -8.27 -33.14
C LYS A 80 6.32 -8.85 -32.34
N GLY A 81 6.69 -8.23 -31.20
CA GLY A 81 7.85 -8.64 -30.40
C GLY A 81 9.20 -8.36 -31.07
N ALA A 82 9.23 -7.51 -32.10
CA ALA A 82 10.45 -7.12 -32.80
C ALA A 82 11.05 -5.89 -32.11
N ILE A 83 11.69 -6.12 -30.97
CA ILE A 83 12.57 -5.15 -30.32
C ILE A 83 13.88 -5.90 -30.07
N ASP A 84 14.73 -5.90 -31.08
CA ASP A 84 16.14 -6.27 -30.96
C ASP A 84 16.96 -4.98 -30.81
#